data_AF-A0A847JB60-F1
#
_entry.id   AF-A0A847JB60-F1
#
_cell.length_a   1.000
_cell.length_b   1.000
_cell.length_c   1.000
_cell.angle_alpha   90.00
_cell.angle_beta   90.00
_cell.angle_gamma   90.00
#
_symmetry.space_group_name_H-M   'P 1'
#
loop_
_entity.id
_entity.type
_entity.pdbx_description
1 polymer ?
#
loop_
_entity_poly.entity_id
_entity_poly.type
_entity_poly.pdbx_seq_one_letter_code
_entity_poly.pdbx_strand_id
1 'polypeptide(L)'
;MTPFPTSPSSISPCPAPTRRRVLGLAAAAIATATPAAALPSIVLPRMRSEFSTFAELPVVRPDAVPKDEGVLFYVQQSINANVIVYALHRTPAGTLDPTRPVDVFWRRFATKGHRRELSFFERMFAFGVACDAEGPGRWAVRLVSLPGREGRLEPGPDGAPRLLMEVDHRPMRPVYVYADVADDGFIPTLRHVDLFAVADGAKGYVRERVVFG
;
A
#
# COMPACT_ATOMS: atom_id res chain seq x y z
N MET A 1 49.55 -29.89 39.38
CA MET A 1 50.15 -30.84 38.41
C MET A 1 49.23 -30.93 37.20
N THR A 2 49.69 -30.35 36.11
CA THR A 2 49.22 -30.46 34.72
C THR A 2 49.39 -31.90 34.18
N PRO A 3 48.91 -32.27 32.96
CA PRO A 3 48.40 -31.40 31.89
C PRO A 3 47.09 -31.84 31.20
N PHE A 4 46.50 -30.86 30.50
CA PHE A 4 45.67 -31.00 29.31
C PHE A 4 46.35 -31.89 28.24
N PRO A 5 45.55 -32.45 27.31
CA PRO A 5 45.84 -32.10 25.93
C PRO A 5 44.63 -31.50 25.19
N THR A 6 45.01 -30.58 24.30
CA THR A 6 44.25 -29.78 23.36
C THR A 6 43.99 -30.48 22.02
N SER A 7 42.85 -30.16 21.40
CA SER A 7 42.61 -30.02 19.95
C SER A 7 42.48 -31.29 19.07
N PRO A 8 41.95 -31.19 17.82
CA PRO A 8 41.17 -30.12 17.20
C PRO A 8 39.88 -30.58 16.46
N SER A 9 39.05 -29.59 16.12
CA SER A 9 37.95 -29.63 15.16
C SER A 9 38.28 -30.38 13.86
N SER A 10 37.41 -31.31 13.44
CA SER A 10 37.42 -31.84 12.07
C SER A 10 36.54 -30.97 11.19
N ILE A 11 37.17 -30.05 10.47
CA ILE A 11 36.58 -29.40 9.29
C ILE A 11 36.71 -30.42 8.16
N SER A 12 35.58 -30.90 7.65
CA SER A 12 35.56 -31.72 6.44
C SER A 12 35.85 -30.84 5.21
N PRO A 13 36.85 -31.16 4.38
CA PRO A 13 37.09 -30.46 3.12
C PRO A 13 36.08 -30.89 2.04
N CYS A 14 35.69 -29.91 1.21
CA CYS A 14 34.92 -30.07 -0.02
C CYS A 14 35.46 -31.20 -0.93
N PRO A 15 34.59 -32.05 -1.51
CA PRO A 15 34.99 -32.89 -2.62
C PRO A 15 35.08 -32.06 -3.91
N ALA A 16 36.28 -31.98 -4.50
CA ALA A 16 36.52 -31.46 -5.83
C ALA A 16 36.01 -32.46 -6.90
N PRO A 17 35.27 -32.01 -7.93
CA PRO A 17 34.82 -32.89 -9.00
C PRO A 17 35.96 -33.26 -9.95
N THR A 18 36.10 -34.56 -10.15
CA THR A 18 37.09 -35.25 -10.99
C THR A 18 36.82 -34.98 -12.47
N ARG A 19 37.85 -34.55 -13.22
CA ARG A 19 37.78 -34.40 -14.69
C ARG A 19 37.66 -35.77 -15.36
N ARG A 20 36.45 -36.16 -15.79
CA ARG A 20 36.29 -37.16 -16.84
C ARG A 20 36.26 -36.46 -18.20
N ARG A 21 37.24 -36.77 -19.05
CA ARG A 21 37.22 -36.42 -20.47
C ARG A 21 36.10 -37.24 -21.13
N VAL A 22 35.02 -36.59 -21.55
CA VAL A 22 34.06 -37.17 -22.49
C VAL A 22 34.26 -36.46 -23.82
N LEU A 23 34.60 -37.27 -24.83
CA LEU A 23 34.76 -36.90 -26.22
C LEU A 23 33.41 -36.42 -26.79
N GLY A 24 33.46 -35.50 -27.73
CA GLY A 24 32.35 -34.62 -28.09
C GLY A 24 31.13 -35.26 -28.75
N LEU A 25 29.99 -34.61 -28.51
CA LEU A 25 28.97 -34.36 -29.50
C LEU A 25 28.59 -32.89 -29.37
N ALA A 26 29.02 -32.07 -30.33
CA ALA A 26 28.57 -30.69 -30.45
C ALA A 26 27.11 -30.70 -30.94
N ALA A 27 26.18 -30.79 -30.00
CA ALA A 27 24.81 -30.39 -30.26
C ALA A 27 24.78 -28.85 -30.22
N ALA A 28 24.62 -28.23 -31.38
CA ALA A 28 24.30 -26.80 -31.48
C ALA A 28 22.92 -26.58 -30.84
N ALA A 29 22.89 -26.35 -29.53
CA ALA A 29 21.72 -25.82 -28.86
C ALA A 29 21.57 -24.37 -29.34
N ILE A 30 20.64 -24.16 -30.28
CA ILE A 30 20.11 -22.83 -30.55
C ILE A 30 19.47 -22.39 -29.25
N ALA A 31 20.19 -21.59 -28.46
CA ALA A 31 19.61 -20.85 -27.36
C ALA A 31 18.61 -19.88 -27.98
N THR A 32 17.36 -20.31 -28.15
CA THR A 32 16.27 -19.40 -28.32
C THR A 32 16.21 -18.61 -27.02
N ALA A 33 16.81 -17.42 -27.02
CA ALA A 33 16.55 -16.44 -26.00
C ALA A 33 15.04 -16.22 -26.03
N THR A 34 14.31 -16.87 -25.11
CA THR A 34 12.94 -16.46 -24.82
C THR A 34 13.04 -14.98 -24.51
N PRO A 35 12.43 -14.09 -25.33
CA PRO A 35 12.36 -12.71 -24.93
C PRO A 35 11.67 -12.74 -23.56
N ALA A 36 12.36 -12.25 -22.53
CA ALA A 36 11.73 -11.97 -21.26
C ALA A 36 10.50 -11.14 -21.61
N ALA A 37 9.30 -11.72 -21.43
CA ALA A 37 8.07 -11.02 -21.71
C ALA A 37 8.13 -9.75 -20.86
N ALA A 38 8.37 -8.62 -21.51
CA ALA A 38 8.31 -7.34 -20.86
C ALA A 38 6.90 -7.27 -20.28
N LEU A 39 6.81 -7.22 -18.95
CA LEU A 39 5.54 -6.92 -18.29
C LEU A 39 4.97 -5.67 -18.98
N PRO A 40 3.66 -5.61 -19.27
CA PRO A 40 3.07 -4.41 -19.84
C PRO A 40 3.45 -3.26 -18.91
N SER A 41 4.32 -2.38 -19.39
CA SER A 41 4.61 -1.14 -18.71
C SER A 41 3.29 -0.39 -18.67
N ILE A 42 2.66 -0.35 -17.49
CA ILE A 42 1.53 0.54 -17.27
C ILE A 42 2.11 1.95 -17.43
N VAL A 43 1.96 2.52 -18.63
CA VAL A 43 2.21 3.94 -18.84
C VAL A 43 1.12 4.63 -18.04
N LEU A 44 1.46 5.04 -16.82
CA LEU A 44 0.54 5.81 -16.01
C LEU A 44 0.18 7.06 -16.82
N PRO A 45 -1.11 7.33 -17.07
CA PRO A 45 -1.53 8.53 -17.78
C PRO A 45 -0.96 9.77 -17.08
N ARG A 46 -0.82 10.87 -17.81
CA ARG A 46 -0.18 12.08 -17.27
C ARG A 46 -1.07 12.66 -16.19
N MET A 47 -0.77 12.35 -14.93
CA MET A 47 -1.50 12.87 -13.79
C MET A 47 -1.30 14.39 -13.71
N ARG A 48 -2.41 15.13 -13.70
CA ARG A 48 -2.41 16.56 -13.35
C ARG A 48 -3.03 16.71 -11.98
N SER A 49 -2.30 17.37 -11.08
CA SER A 49 -2.76 17.70 -9.73
C SER A 49 -3.20 19.15 -9.65
N GLU A 50 -4.38 19.38 -9.07
CA GLU A 50 -4.88 20.71 -8.72
C GLU A 50 -5.10 20.79 -7.21
N PHE A 51 -4.50 21.78 -6.56
CA PHE A 51 -4.62 21.96 -5.11
C PHE A 51 -5.66 23.02 -4.76
N SER A 52 -6.42 22.78 -3.70
CA SER A 52 -7.41 23.73 -3.18
C SER A 52 -7.45 23.65 -1.66
N THR A 53 -7.66 24.78 -0.98
CA THR A 53 -7.71 24.84 0.49
C THR A 53 -9.12 25.14 0.96
N PHE A 54 -9.53 24.49 2.04
CA PHE A 54 -10.86 24.63 2.64
C PHE A 54 -10.75 24.86 4.15
N ALA A 55 -11.63 25.69 4.71
CA ALA A 55 -11.73 25.86 6.16
C ALA A 55 -12.38 24.64 6.84
N GLU A 56 -13.40 24.07 6.21
CA GLU A 56 -14.11 22.88 6.64
C GLU A 56 -13.96 21.77 5.60
N LEU A 57 -14.03 20.51 6.03
CA LEU A 57 -13.87 19.36 5.13
C LEU A 57 -15.13 19.20 4.27
N PRO A 58 -15.06 19.38 2.94
CA PRO A 58 -16.20 19.11 2.09
C PRO A 58 -16.33 17.59 1.88
N VAL A 59 -17.30 16.99 2.56
CA VAL A 59 -17.61 15.57 2.43
C VAL A 59 -18.72 15.40 1.40
N VAL A 60 -18.44 14.68 0.31
CA VAL A 60 -19.40 14.49 -0.80
C VAL A 60 -20.62 13.69 -0.34
N ARG A 61 -20.42 12.63 0.46
CA ARG A 61 -21.50 11.82 1.04
C ARG A 61 -21.42 11.84 2.57
N PRO A 62 -22.07 12.80 3.26
CA PRO A 62 -21.99 12.91 4.73
C PRO A 62 -22.68 11.75 5.47
N ASP A 63 -23.59 11.03 4.80
CA ASP A 63 -24.25 9.83 5.27
C ASP A 63 -23.36 8.57 5.23
N ALA A 64 -22.29 8.59 4.42
CA ALA A 64 -21.39 7.47 4.19
C ALA A 64 -19.99 7.73 4.78
N VAL A 65 -19.94 8.22 6.02
CA VAL A 65 -18.69 8.46 6.77
C VAL A 65 -18.46 7.32 7.77
N PRO A 66 -17.35 6.56 7.68
CA PRO A 66 -17.05 5.50 8.63
C PRO A 66 -16.77 6.08 10.02
N LYS A 67 -17.29 5.40 11.04
CA LYS A 67 -17.10 5.72 12.47
C LYS A 67 -16.30 4.64 13.19
N ASP A 68 -15.55 3.85 12.41
CA ASP A 68 -14.72 2.77 12.92
C ASP A 68 -13.53 3.34 13.72
N GLU A 69 -13.02 2.56 14.66
CA GLU A 69 -11.85 2.97 15.45
C GLU A 69 -10.57 2.92 14.61
N GLY A 70 -9.68 3.88 14.84
CA GLY A 70 -8.37 3.92 14.20
C GLY A 70 -8.41 4.15 12.69
N VAL A 71 -9.49 4.72 12.14
CA VAL A 71 -9.56 5.10 10.72
C VAL A 71 -8.43 6.07 10.40
N LEU A 72 -7.60 5.69 9.43
CA LEU A 72 -6.54 6.53 8.87
C LEU A 72 -7.14 7.42 7.78
N PHE A 73 -7.84 6.81 6.82
CA PHE A 73 -8.62 7.50 5.79
C PHE A 73 -9.61 6.52 5.16
N TYR A 74 -10.49 7.03 4.31
CA TYR A 74 -11.46 6.21 3.60
C TYR A 74 -11.70 6.71 2.17
N VAL A 75 -12.22 5.83 1.32
CA VAL A 75 -12.46 6.10 -0.10
C VAL A 75 -13.96 5.99 -0.39
N GLN A 76 -14.54 7.10 -0.84
CA GLN A 76 -15.88 7.18 -1.41
C GLN A 76 -15.81 7.11 -2.94
N GLN A 77 -16.87 6.63 -3.56
CA GLN A 77 -16.97 6.55 -5.01
C GLN A 77 -18.28 7.18 -5.50
N SER A 78 -18.28 7.68 -6.73
CA SER A 78 -19.49 8.19 -7.38
C SER A 78 -20.53 7.08 -7.59
N ILE A 79 -20.09 5.86 -7.93
CA ILE A 79 -20.95 4.76 -8.38
C ILE A 79 -21.89 4.19 -7.29
N ASN A 80 -21.49 4.23 -6.02
CA ASN A 80 -22.33 3.78 -4.91
C ASN A 80 -21.88 4.34 -3.55
N ALA A 81 -22.70 4.14 -2.52
CA ALA A 81 -22.43 4.62 -1.17
C ALA A 81 -21.45 3.74 -0.36
N ASN A 82 -21.01 2.59 -0.88
CA ASN A 82 -20.06 1.75 -0.16
C ASN A 82 -18.71 2.45 -0.10
N VAL A 83 -18.05 2.30 1.04
CA VAL A 83 -16.79 2.99 1.33
C VAL A 83 -15.70 1.96 1.60
N ILE A 84 -14.50 2.17 1.07
CA ILE A 84 -13.31 1.43 1.48
C ILE A 84 -12.68 2.17 2.65
N VAL A 85 -12.43 1.47 3.76
CA VAL A 85 -11.86 2.05 4.98
C VAL A 85 -10.46 1.50 5.18
N TYR A 86 -9.50 2.39 5.40
CA TYR A 86 -8.14 2.07 5.83
C TYR A 86 -8.03 2.46 7.29
N ALA A 87 -7.78 1.48 8.16
CA ALA A 87 -7.72 1.68 9.60
C ALA A 87 -6.50 0.99 10.21
N LEU A 88 -6.10 1.43 11.40
CA LEU A 88 -5.08 0.77 12.20
C LEU A 88 -5.54 -0.64 12.55
N HIS A 89 -4.67 -1.62 12.31
CA HIS A 89 -4.89 -2.99 12.75
C HIS A 89 -4.20 -3.23 14.08
N ARG A 90 -4.99 -3.49 15.12
CA ARG A 90 -4.50 -3.80 16.45
C ARG A 90 -4.65 -5.30 16.72
N THR A 91 -3.65 -5.85 17.39
CA THR A 91 -3.69 -7.21 17.94
C THR A 91 -4.76 -7.31 19.03
N PRO A 92 -5.16 -8.52 19.46
CA PRO A 92 -6.07 -8.69 20.60
C PRO A 92 -5.57 -8.05 21.91
N ALA A 93 -4.25 -7.81 22.02
CA ALA A 93 -3.64 -7.10 23.14
C ALA A 93 -3.73 -5.57 23.04
N GLY A 94 -4.33 -5.03 21.97
CA GLY A 94 -4.51 -3.60 21.73
C GLY A 94 -3.29 -2.89 21.13
N THR A 95 -2.16 -3.59 20.97
CA THR A 95 -0.95 -3.08 20.32
C THR A 95 -1.11 -3.10 18.80
N LEU A 96 -0.43 -2.19 18.09
CA LEU A 96 -0.44 -2.18 16.62
C LEU A 96 0.24 -3.46 16.10
N ASP A 97 -0.38 -4.12 15.12
CA ASP A 97 0.17 -5.34 14.54
C ASP A 97 1.48 -5.01 13.78
N PRO A 98 2.62 -5.62 14.13
CA PRO A 98 3.90 -5.28 13.51
C PRO A 98 4.03 -5.80 12.07
N THR A 99 3.26 -6.81 11.70
CA THR A 99 3.27 -7.45 10.38
C THR A 99 2.24 -6.86 9.43
N ARG A 100 1.10 -6.43 9.98
CA ARG A 100 -0.03 -5.89 9.22
C ARG A 100 -0.62 -4.70 9.94
N PRO A 101 0.08 -3.56 10.05
CA PRO A 101 -0.35 -2.44 10.88
C PRO A 101 -1.57 -1.69 10.33
N VAL A 102 -1.93 -1.93 9.06
CA VAL A 102 -3.10 -1.34 8.41
C VAL A 102 -4.04 -2.46 7.97
N ASP A 103 -5.31 -2.35 8.35
CA ASP A 103 -6.40 -3.18 7.85
C ASP A 103 -7.23 -2.39 6.84
N VAL A 104 -7.71 -3.10 5.82
CA VAL A 104 -8.53 -2.52 4.75
C VAL A 104 -9.79 -3.36 4.57
N PHE A 105 -10.94 -2.69 4.62
CA PHE A 105 -12.24 -3.34 4.53
C PHE A 105 -13.29 -2.45 3.87
N TRP A 106 -14.36 -3.07 3.39
CA TRP A 106 -15.55 -2.38 2.93
C TRP A 106 -16.50 -2.05 4.08
N ARG A 107 -17.07 -0.85 4.06
CA ARG A 107 -18.24 -0.46 4.83
C ARG A 107 -19.42 -0.28 3.89
N ARG A 108 -20.41 -1.18 3.99
CA ARG A 108 -21.53 -1.26 3.03
C ARG A 108 -22.69 -0.32 3.38
N PHE A 109 -22.49 0.99 3.27
CA PHE A 109 -23.54 1.97 3.54
C PHE A 109 -24.73 1.90 2.59
N ALA A 110 -24.58 1.31 1.39
CA ALA A 110 -25.72 1.05 0.50
C ALA A 110 -26.73 0.03 1.08
N THR A 111 -26.41 -0.61 2.20
CA THR A 111 -27.28 -1.58 2.89
C THR A 111 -27.42 -1.21 4.36
N LYS A 112 -26.94 -2.05 5.30
CA LYS A 112 -27.02 -1.83 6.75
C LYS A 112 -25.69 -1.37 7.36
N GLY A 113 -24.74 -0.90 6.55
CA GLY A 113 -23.43 -0.46 7.04
C GLY A 113 -22.51 -1.59 7.49
N HIS A 114 -22.76 -2.83 7.06
CA HIS A 114 -21.94 -3.97 7.47
C HIS A 114 -20.49 -3.85 7.00
N ARG A 115 -19.55 -4.25 7.87
CA ARG A 115 -18.14 -4.46 7.52
C ARG A 115 -18.01 -5.73 6.69
N ARG A 116 -17.29 -5.66 5.57
CA ARG A 116 -16.91 -6.82 4.74
C ARG A 116 -15.42 -6.73 4.44
N GLU A 117 -14.70 -7.83 4.60
CA GLU A 117 -13.31 -7.90 4.19
C GLU A 117 -13.17 -7.75 2.67
N LEU A 118 -11.99 -7.29 2.24
CA LEU A 118 -11.63 -7.34 0.83
C LEU A 118 -11.47 -8.80 0.40
N SER A 119 -11.96 -9.12 -0.80
CA SER A 119 -11.60 -10.39 -1.44
C SER A 119 -10.10 -10.45 -1.73
N PHE A 120 -9.56 -11.65 -1.93
CA PHE A 120 -8.14 -11.83 -2.28
C PHE A 120 -7.73 -10.98 -3.50
N PHE A 121 -8.57 -10.96 -4.55
CA PHE A 121 -8.32 -10.18 -5.75
C PHE A 121 -8.43 -8.68 -5.53
N GLU A 122 -9.43 -8.21 -4.78
CA GLU A 122 -9.58 -6.79 -4.43
C GLU A 122 -8.36 -6.29 -3.64
N ARG A 123 -7.83 -7.12 -2.73
CA ARG A 123 -6.63 -6.81 -1.95
C ARG A 123 -5.36 -6.82 -2.81
N MET A 124 -5.26 -7.71 -3.78
CA MET A 124 -4.04 -7.84 -4.59
C MET A 124 -3.96 -6.82 -5.73
N PHE A 125 -5.09 -6.40 -6.29
CA PHE A 125 -5.12 -5.64 -7.56
C PHE A 125 -5.78 -4.26 -7.46
N ALA A 126 -6.49 -3.95 -6.38
CA ALA A 126 -7.20 -2.68 -6.23
C ALA A 126 -6.85 -2.01 -4.90
N PHE A 127 -7.56 -2.33 -3.83
CA PHE A 127 -7.54 -1.61 -2.57
C PHE A 127 -6.51 -2.13 -1.57
N GLY A 128 -5.53 -2.90 -2.06
CA GLY A 128 -4.45 -3.41 -1.23
C GLY A 128 -3.61 -2.30 -0.64
N VAL A 129 -3.05 -2.62 0.53
CA VAL A 129 -1.98 -1.84 1.14
C VAL A 129 -0.80 -2.78 1.41
N ALA A 130 0.39 -2.36 1.01
CA ALA A 130 1.64 -2.97 1.40
C ALA A 130 2.28 -2.12 2.49
N CYS A 131 2.77 -2.77 3.55
CA CYS A 131 3.43 -2.11 4.66
C CYS A 131 4.80 -2.75 4.90
N ASP A 132 5.85 -1.95 4.77
CA ASP A 132 7.23 -2.38 5.00
C ASP A 132 7.75 -1.72 6.28
N ALA A 133 8.27 -2.50 7.22
CA ALA A 133 8.80 -1.96 8.47
C ALA A 133 10.07 -1.13 8.22
N GLU A 134 10.09 0.11 8.71
CA GLU A 134 11.26 1.02 8.64
C GLU A 134 11.97 1.16 9.99
N GLY A 135 11.36 0.65 11.07
CA GLY A 135 11.90 0.68 12.42
C GLY A 135 10.82 0.53 13.48
N PRO A 136 11.15 0.70 14.77
CA PRO A 136 10.17 0.58 15.84
C PRO A 136 9.01 1.56 15.65
N GLY A 137 7.79 1.03 15.52
CA GLY A 137 6.58 1.85 15.36
C GLY A 137 6.48 2.59 14.03
N ARG A 138 7.31 2.28 13.03
CA ARG A 138 7.37 2.99 11.75
C ARG A 138 7.29 2.04 10.56
N TRP A 139 6.43 2.37 9.60
CA TRP A 139 6.25 1.60 8.37
C TRP A 139 6.12 2.52 7.15
N ALA A 140 6.76 2.13 6.05
CA ALA A 140 6.43 2.65 4.73
C ALA A 140 5.12 2.00 4.28
N VAL A 141 4.18 2.80 3.79
CA VAL A 141 2.83 2.37 3.38
C VAL A 141 2.65 2.68 1.90
N ARG A 142 2.35 1.65 1.11
CA ARG A 142 2.13 1.77 -0.35
C ARG A 142 0.74 1.27 -0.70
N LEU A 143 -0.01 2.08 -1.43
CA LEU A 143 -1.32 1.70 -1.95
C LEU A 143 -1.15 0.98 -3.29
N VAL A 144 -1.77 -0.19 -3.45
CA VAL A 144 -1.68 -0.98 -4.69
C VAL A 144 -2.23 -0.21 -5.88
N SER A 145 -3.34 0.52 -5.70
CA SER A 145 -3.96 1.34 -6.76
C SER A 145 -3.16 2.59 -7.13
N LEU A 146 -2.18 3.00 -6.32
CA LEU A 146 -1.47 4.27 -6.52
C LEU A 146 0.05 4.07 -6.39
N PRO A 147 0.65 3.27 -7.30
CA PRO A 147 2.09 3.07 -7.32
C PRO A 147 2.78 4.42 -7.58
N GLY A 148 3.65 4.83 -6.65
CA GLY A 148 4.35 6.12 -6.69
C GLY A 148 3.93 7.11 -5.60
N ARG A 149 2.83 6.84 -4.88
CA ARG A 149 2.51 7.57 -3.64
C ARG A 149 2.77 6.70 -2.43
N GLU A 150 3.89 6.98 -1.78
CA GLU A 150 4.24 6.37 -0.52
C GLU A 150 3.75 7.24 0.64
N GLY A 151 3.22 6.57 1.67
CA GLY A 151 2.96 7.16 2.97
C GLY A 151 3.90 6.59 4.03
N ARG A 152 3.95 7.23 5.19
CA ARG A 152 4.62 6.72 6.39
C ARG A 152 3.63 6.62 7.52
N LEU A 153 3.51 5.42 8.08
CA LEU A 153 2.83 5.22 9.35
C LEU A 153 3.85 5.38 10.47
N GLU A 154 3.63 6.32 11.37
CA GLU A 154 4.54 6.64 12.46
C GLU A 154 3.80 7.09 13.73
N PRO A 155 4.44 7.09 14.91
CA PRO A 155 3.85 7.65 16.11
C PRO A 155 3.68 9.17 15.98
N GLY A 156 2.50 9.68 16.31
CA GLY A 156 2.22 11.10 16.39
C GLY A 156 2.84 11.77 17.62
N PRO A 157 2.76 13.11 17.72
CA PRO A 157 3.23 13.88 18.89
C PRO A 157 2.54 13.48 20.20
N ASP A 158 1.33 12.95 20.11
CA ASP A 158 0.51 12.41 21.21
C ASP A 158 0.76 10.91 21.46
N GLY A 159 1.66 10.29 20.68
CA GLY A 159 1.96 8.86 20.71
C GLY A 159 0.97 7.99 19.94
N ALA A 160 -0.12 8.54 19.39
CA ALA A 160 -1.07 7.78 18.59
C ALA A 160 -0.51 7.54 17.17
N PRO A 161 -0.59 6.32 16.61
CA PRO A 161 -0.13 6.08 15.24
C PRO A 161 -0.91 6.91 14.23
N ARG A 162 -0.21 7.52 13.28
CA ARG A 162 -0.79 8.33 12.20
C ARG A 162 -0.11 8.01 10.87
N LEU A 163 -0.89 8.11 9.79
CA LEU A 163 -0.38 8.02 8.43
C LEU A 163 -0.08 9.43 7.91
N LEU A 164 1.10 9.64 7.36
CA LEU A 164 1.49 10.84 6.63
C LEU A 164 1.73 10.49 5.17
N MET A 165 1.24 11.34 4.26
CA MET A 165 1.48 11.24 2.83
C MET A 165 1.94 12.59 2.31
N GLU A 166 2.72 12.60 1.22
CA GLU A 166 3.05 13.85 0.54
C GLU A 166 1.81 14.36 -0.21
N VAL A 167 1.34 15.56 0.18
CA VAL A 167 0.28 16.32 -0.49
C VAL A 167 0.76 17.76 -0.55
N ASP A 168 0.80 18.34 -1.76
CA ASP A 168 1.31 19.71 -1.96
C ASP A 168 2.74 19.87 -1.38
N HIS A 169 3.62 18.91 -1.69
CA HIS A 169 5.02 18.82 -1.23
C HIS A 169 5.23 18.88 0.28
N ARG A 170 4.19 18.56 1.05
CA ARG A 170 4.21 18.58 2.51
C ARG A 170 3.69 17.26 3.07
N PRO A 171 4.24 16.78 4.19
CA PRO A 171 3.67 15.64 4.89
C PRO A 171 2.34 16.04 5.52
N MET A 172 1.26 15.40 5.07
CA MET A 172 -0.09 15.65 5.58
C MET A 172 -0.78 14.33 5.92
N ARG A 173 -1.69 14.38 6.89
CA ARG A 173 -2.56 13.24 7.19
C ARG A 173 -3.68 13.17 6.16
N PRO A 174 -3.81 12.07 5.39
CA PRO A 174 -4.98 11.87 4.55
C PRO A 174 -6.23 11.74 5.45
N VAL A 175 -7.36 12.24 4.98
CA VAL A 175 -8.63 12.21 5.71
C VAL A 175 -9.65 11.38 4.95
N TYR A 176 -9.89 11.73 3.68
CA TYR A 176 -10.72 10.92 2.81
C TYR A 176 -10.38 11.16 1.34
N VAL A 177 -10.78 10.21 0.51
CA VAL A 177 -10.61 10.24 -0.94
C VAL A 177 -11.97 10.11 -1.60
N TYR A 178 -12.26 10.94 -2.59
CA TYR A 178 -13.41 10.77 -3.48
C TYR A 178 -12.94 10.34 -4.86
N ALA A 179 -13.42 9.20 -5.35
CA ALA A 179 -13.16 8.72 -6.70
C ALA A 179 -14.39 8.93 -7.59
N ASP A 180 -14.27 9.78 -8.59
CA ASP A 180 -15.30 9.96 -9.62
C ASP A 180 -15.06 8.97 -10.75
N VAL A 181 -15.95 8.00 -10.84
CA VAL A 181 -15.90 6.91 -11.81
C VAL A 181 -17.06 7.08 -12.80
N ALA A 182 -16.73 7.05 -14.09
CA ALA A 182 -17.69 6.95 -15.18
C ALA A 182 -18.14 5.49 -15.33
N ASP A 183 -19.44 5.28 -15.47
CA ASP A 183 -20.07 3.98 -15.70
C ASP A 183 -20.62 3.89 -17.15
N ASP A 184 -19.84 4.40 -18.11
CA ASP A 184 -20.22 4.53 -19.53
C ASP A 184 -19.76 3.35 -20.41
N GLY A 185 -19.30 2.24 -19.81
CA GLY A 185 -18.87 1.04 -20.53
C GLY A 185 -18.64 -0.19 -19.66
N PHE A 186 -18.15 -1.28 -20.26
CA PHE A 186 -17.83 -2.54 -19.54
C PHE A 186 -16.68 -2.40 -18.54
N ILE A 187 -15.82 -1.39 -18.73
CA ILE A 187 -14.70 -1.08 -17.85
C ILE A 187 -14.98 0.30 -17.24
N PRO A 188 -15.13 0.41 -15.91
CA PRO A 188 -15.32 1.70 -15.25
C PRO A 188 -14.09 2.59 -15.47
N THR A 189 -14.32 3.84 -15.90
CA THR A 189 -13.25 4.79 -16.17
C THR A 189 -13.13 5.79 -15.02
N LEU A 190 -11.96 5.85 -14.39
CA LEU A 190 -11.69 6.82 -13.32
C LEU A 190 -11.45 8.21 -13.94
N ARG A 191 -12.39 9.14 -13.76
CA ARG A 191 -12.30 10.51 -14.30
C ARG A 191 -11.32 11.35 -13.50
N HIS A 192 -11.51 11.37 -12.18
CA HIS A 192 -10.62 12.06 -11.26
C HIS A 192 -10.72 11.48 -9.85
N VAL A 193 -9.73 11.81 -9.03
CA VAL A 193 -9.70 11.51 -7.60
C VAL A 193 -9.43 12.79 -6.83
N ASP A 194 -10.24 13.07 -5.81
CA ASP A 194 -9.98 14.14 -4.85
C ASP A 194 -9.44 13.53 -3.55
N LEU A 195 -8.18 13.80 -3.22
CA LEU A 195 -7.57 13.47 -1.93
C LEU A 195 -7.69 14.67 -1.00
N PHE A 196 -8.35 14.49 0.14
CA PHE A 196 -8.42 15.48 1.20
C PHE A 196 -7.45 15.13 2.32
N ALA A 197 -6.62 16.09 2.70
CA ALA A 197 -5.60 15.92 3.72
C ALA A 197 -5.53 17.14 4.65
N VAL A 198 -4.93 16.95 5.81
CA VAL A 198 -4.74 17.98 6.83
C VAL A 198 -3.32 17.96 7.35
N ALA A 199 -2.69 19.12 7.45
CA ALA A 199 -1.40 19.26 8.11
C ALA A 199 -1.58 19.22 9.64
N ASP A 200 -0.58 18.73 10.37
CA ASP A 200 -0.65 18.69 11.82
C ASP A 200 -0.72 20.08 12.44
N GLY A 201 -1.62 20.26 13.41
CA GLY A 201 -1.86 21.55 14.06
C GLY A 201 -2.55 22.60 13.19
N ALA A 202 -2.84 22.32 11.92
CA ALA A 202 -3.48 23.27 11.01
C ALA A 202 -5.01 23.36 11.23
N LYS A 203 -5.57 24.55 11.01
CA LYS A 203 -7.01 24.80 10.96
C LYS A 203 -7.46 24.87 9.50
N GLY A 204 -7.64 23.71 8.86
CA GLY A 204 -8.13 23.61 7.49
C GLY A 204 -7.68 22.33 6.79
N TYR A 205 -8.17 22.16 5.57
CA TYR A 205 -7.95 20.98 4.74
C TYR A 205 -7.40 21.39 3.38
N VAL A 206 -6.53 20.56 2.82
CA VAL A 206 -6.06 20.67 1.45
C VAL A 206 -6.70 19.54 0.66
N ARG A 207 -7.29 19.88 -0.49
CA ARG A 207 -7.70 18.93 -1.51
C ARG A 207 -6.67 18.93 -2.61
N GLU A 208 -6.26 17.74 -3.02
CA GLU A 208 -5.59 17.50 -4.27
C GLU A 208 -6.53 16.75 -5.21
N ARG A 209 -6.87 17.37 -6.33
CA ARG A 209 -7.59 16.72 -7.42
C ARG A 209 -6.60 16.17 -8.42
N VAL A 210 -6.59 14.86 -8.61
CA VAL A 210 -5.81 14.17 -9.63
C VAL A 210 -6.71 13.82 -10.79
N VAL A 211 -6.43 14.39 -11.96
CA VAL A 211 -7.11 14.06 -13.22
C VAL A 211 -6.22 13.13 -14.04
N PHE A 212 -6.83 12.08 -14.58
CA PHE A 212 -6.16 11.11 -15.44
C PHE A 212 -6.47 11.46 -16.89
N GLY A 213 -5.44 11.79 -17.68
CA GLY A 213 -5.56 12.17 -19.10
C GLY A 213 -4.31 11.86 -19.91
#